data_AF-K3YMU3-F1
#
_entry.id   AF-K3YMU3-F1
#
_cell.length_a   1.000
_cell.length_b   1.000
_cell.length_c   1.000
_cell.angle_alpha   90.00
_cell.angle_beta   90.00
_cell.angle_gamma   90.00
#
_symmetry.space_group_name_H-M   'P 1'
#
loop_
_entity.id
_entity.type
_entity.pdbx_description
1 polymer ?
#
loop_
_entity_poly.entity_id
_entity_poly.type
_entity_poly.pdbx_seq_one_letter_code
_entity_poly.pdbx_strand_id
1 'polypeptide(L)'
;MAPVRRPENAQPPTYSTVQLFHGGVFISSGSNWEYVDAKTVWYDFCEMDKWSPLVVEDIIEDLGYEMAGRVIVFLKRASRELLLY
;
A
#
# COMPACT_ATOMS: atom_id res chain seq x y z
N MET A 1 -4.54 -10.83 11.94
CA MET A 1 -5.03 -11.47 10.71
C MET A 1 -4.21 -10.90 9.58
N ALA A 2 -3.89 -11.69 8.56
CA ALA A 2 -3.19 -11.19 7.37
C ALA A 2 -4.11 -10.23 6.59
N PRO A 3 -3.57 -9.26 5.84
CA PRO A 3 -4.37 -8.44 4.95
C PRO A 3 -5.16 -9.30 3.96
N VAL A 4 -6.38 -8.90 3.68
CA VAL A 4 -7.22 -9.59 2.68
C VAL A 4 -7.64 -8.60 1.62
N ARG A 5 -7.38 -8.93 0.34
CA ARG A 5 -7.84 -8.13 -0.78
C ARG A 5 -9.36 -8.12 -0.80
N ARG A 6 -9.93 -6.91 -0.79
CA ARG A 6 -11.36 -6.71 -0.84
C ARG A 6 -11.88 -6.90 -2.28
N PRO A 7 -13.00 -7.62 -2.47
CA PRO A 7 -13.67 -7.68 -3.76
C PRO A 7 -14.16 -6.30 -4.22
N GLU A 8 -14.10 -6.02 -5.52
CA GLU A 8 -14.47 -4.71 -6.10
C GLU A 8 -15.91 -4.26 -5.77
N ASN A 9 -16.82 -5.21 -5.53
CA ASN A 9 -18.24 -4.95 -5.25
C ASN A 9 -18.62 -5.08 -3.76
N ALA A 10 -17.64 -5.16 -2.86
CA ALA A 10 -17.91 -5.28 -1.43
C ALA A 10 -18.42 -3.96 -0.82
N GLN A 11 -19.06 -4.06 0.35
CA GLN A 11 -19.51 -2.90 1.13
C GLN A 11 -18.35 -1.91 1.42
N PRO A 12 -18.63 -0.63 1.74
CA PRO A 12 -17.61 0.40 1.98
C PRO A 12 -16.61 0.06 3.12
N PRO A 13 -15.43 0.73 3.16
CA PRO A 13 -14.34 0.41 4.08
C PRO A 13 -14.79 0.35 5.55
N THR A 14 -14.42 -0.71 6.25
CA THR A 14 -14.68 -0.89 7.70
C THR A 14 -13.49 -0.37 8.51
N TYR A 15 -13.42 -0.66 9.80
CA TYR A 15 -12.21 -0.36 10.58
C TYR A 15 -11.01 -1.18 10.04
N SER A 16 -9.80 -0.60 10.15
CA SER A 16 -8.53 -1.23 9.76
C SER A 16 -8.43 -1.60 8.27
N THR A 17 -8.97 -0.77 7.39
CA THR A 17 -8.86 -0.93 5.93
C THR A 17 -7.88 0.08 5.35
N VAL A 18 -7.07 -0.34 4.38
CA VAL A 18 -6.13 0.53 3.68
C VAL A 18 -6.42 0.56 2.19
N GLN A 19 -6.35 1.76 1.63
CA GLN A 19 -6.40 2.01 0.20
C GLN A 19 -4.98 2.00 -0.36
N LEU A 20 -4.76 1.22 -1.41
CA LEU A 20 -3.48 1.10 -2.09
C LEU A 20 -3.61 1.54 -3.54
N PHE A 21 -2.63 2.31 -4.00
CA PHE A 21 -2.51 2.78 -5.38
C PHE A 21 -1.33 2.07 -6.04
N HIS A 22 -1.54 1.43 -7.19
CA HIS A 22 -0.50 0.63 -7.87
C HIS A 22 -0.62 0.68 -9.39
N GLY A 23 0.43 0.28 -10.10
CA GLY A 23 0.41 0.14 -11.57
C GLY A 23 0.33 1.43 -12.37
N GLY A 24 0.50 2.58 -11.71
CA GLY A 24 0.60 3.89 -12.33
C GLY A 24 2.01 4.49 -12.17
N VAL A 25 2.13 5.78 -12.48
CA VAL A 25 3.37 6.54 -12.32
C VAL A 25 3.25 7.42 -11.08
N PHE A 26 4.20 7.28 -10.15
CA PHE A 26 4.33 8.22 -9.05
C PHE A 26 5.07 9.47 -9.51
N ILE A 27 4.40 10.62 -9.45
CA ILE A 27 4.96 11.93 -9.80
C ILE A 27 5.04 12.78 -8.54
N SER A 28 6.23 13.29 -8.24
CA SER A 28 6.44 14.27 -7.18
C SER A 28 7.03 15.56 -7.74
N SER A 29 6.40 16.69 -7.40
CA SER A 29 6.88 18.04 -7.71
C SER A 29 6.72 18.94 -6.48
N GLY A 30 7.83 19.19 -5.77
CA GLY A 30 7.82 19.88 -4.49
C GLY A 30 6.94 19.15 -3.46
N SER A 31 5.90 19.85 -2.97
CA SER A 31 4.92 19.31 -2.02
C SER A 31 3.76 18.55 -2.69
N ASN A 32 3.68 18.54 -4.02
CA ASN A 32 2.63 17.83 -4.76
C ASN A 32 3.10 16.41 -5.07
N TRP A 33 2.37 15.43 -4.53
CA TRP A 33 2.61 14.01 -4.76
C TRP A 33 1.32 13.43 -5.33
N GLU A 34 1.40 12.87 -6.54
CA GLU A 34 0.26 12.28 -7.23
C GLU A 34 0.64 10.95 -7.86
N TYR A 35 -0.29 10.00 -7.81
CA TYR A 35 -0.22 8.76 -8.57
C TYR A 35 -1.09 8.91 -9.82
N VAL A 36 -0.45 9.00 -10.99
CA VAL A 36 -1.15 9.14 -12.28
C VAL A 36 -1.37 7.76 -12.89
N ASP A 37 -2.56 7.53 -13.45
CA ASP A 37 -2.99 6.25 -14.04
C ASP A 37 -2.86 5.04 -13.09
N ALA A 38 -2.94 5.27 -11.78
CA ALA A 38 -2.90 4.20 -10.81
C ALA A 38 -4.23 3.46 -10.70
N LYS A 39 -4.13 2.14 -10.54
CA LYS A 39 -5.22 1.28 -10.09
C LYS A 39 -5.35 1.42 -8.59
N THR A 40 -6.58 1.38 -8.10
CA THR A 40 -6.90 1.44 -6.68
C THR A 40 -7.44 0.10 -6.21
N VAL A 41 -6.89 -0.40 -5.11
CA VAL A 41 -7.33 -1.62 -4.44
C VAL A 41 -7.50 -1.36 -2.95
N TRP A 42 -8.38 -2.15 -2.33
CA TRP A 42 -8.65 -2.07 -0.90
C TRP A 42 -8.23 -3.35 -0.23
N TYR A 43 -7.58 -3.22 0.92
CA TYR A 43 -7.22 -4.34 1.78
C TYR A 43 -7.83 -4.17 3.16
N ASP A 44 -8.39 -5.26 3.67
CA ASP A 44 -8.99 -5.36 4.99
C ASP A 44 -8.03 -5.97 5.99
N PHE A 45 -8.29 -5.73 7.28
CA PHE A 45 -7.47 -6.24 8.40
C PHE A 45 -6.02 -5.71 8.44
N CYS A 46 -5.79 -4.55 7.82
CA CYS A 46 -4.53 -3.81 7.82
C CYS A 46 -4.37 -2.96 9.09
N GLU A 47 -4.33 -3.59 10.26
CA GLU A 47 -4.06 -2.90 11.52
C GLU A 47 -2.66 -2.26 11.50
N MET A 48 -2.55 -0.98 11.91
CA MET A 48 -1.32 -0.19 11.80
C MET A 48 -0.11 -0.85 12.51
N ASP A 49 -0.34 -1.49 13.65
CA ASP A 49 0.70 -2.15 14.44
C ASP A 49 1.15 -3.50 13.86
N LYS A 50 0.45 -4.00 12.82
CA LYS A 50 0.75 -5.27 12.15
C LYS A 50 1.49 -5.09 10.82
N TRP A 51 1.79 -3.87 10.40
CA TRP A 51 2.58 -3.61 9.20
C TRP A 51 4.04 -4.02 9.41
N SER A 52 4.50 -4.94 8.58
CA SER A 52 5.90 -5.35 8.48
C SER A 52 6.28 -5.42 7.00
N PRO A 53 7.58 -5.46 6.65
CA PRO A 53 8.01 -5.67 5.27
C PRO A 53 7.33 -6.90 4.65
N LEU A 54 7.29 -8.04 5.35
CA LEU A 54 6.65 -9.27 4.89
C LEU A 54 5.18 -9.07 4.47
N VAL A 55 4.42 -8.27 5.24
CA VAL A 55 3.02 -7.96 4.92
C VAL A 55 2.91 -7.17 3.62
N VAL A 56 3.87 -6.28 3.35
CA VAL A 56 3.94 -5.55 2.08
C VAL A 56 4.31 -6.49 0.94
N GLU A 57 5.23 -7.43 1.17
CA GLU A 57 5.62 -8.44 0.18
C GLU A 57 4.42 -9.29 -0.25
N ASP A 58 3.65 -9.82 0.71
CA ASP A 58 2.43 -10.60 0.45
C ASP A 58 1.42 -9.82 -0.41
N ILE A 59 1.23 -8.52 -0.12
CA ILE A 59 0.34 -7.65 -0.88
C ILE A 59 0.85 -7.45 -2.32
N ILE A 60 2.16 -7.29 -2.50
CA ILE A 60 2.74 -7.07 -3.84
C ILE A 60 2.62 -8.32 -4.70
N GLU A 61 2.84 -9.50 -4.11
CA GLU A 61 2.62 -10.78 -4.77
C GLU A 61 1.14 -11.02 -5.13
N ASP A 62 0.19 -10.71 -4.23
CA ASP A 62 -1.26 -10.81 -4.51
C ASP A 62 -1.69 -9.89 -5.68
N LEU A 63 -1.02 -8.73 -5.82
CA LEU A 63 -1.24 -7.83 -6.94
C LEU A 63 -0.60 -8.31 -8.26
N GLY A 64 0.17 -9.41 -8.22
CA GLY A 64 0.80 -10.03 -9.38
C GLY A 64 2.10 -9.36 -9.82
N TYR A 65 2.74 -8.58 -8.96
CA TYR A 65 4.06 -8.02 -9.24
C TYR A 65 5.16 -9.00 -8.83
N GLU A 66 6.15 -9.18 -9.70
CA GLU A 66 7.35 -9.93 -9.34
C GLU A 66 8.23 -9.11 -8.38
N MET A 67 8.64 -9.75 -7.29
CA MET A 67 9.59 -9.21 -6.32
C MET A 67 11.04 -9.37 -6.84
N ALA A 68 11.33 -8.80 -8.01
CA ALA A 68 12.68 -8.78 -8.58
C ALA A 68 13.54 -7.66 -7.96
N GLY A 69 13.62 -7.63 -6.62
CA GLY A 69 14.56 -6.80 -5.86
C GLY A 69 14.11 -5.38 -5.49
N ARG A 70 14.31 -5.06 -4.20
CA ARG A 70 14.20 -3.75 -3.52
C ARG A 70 12.87 -3.01 -3.73
N VAL A 71 11.85 -3.45 -3.01
CA VAL A 71 10.68 -2.61 -2.71
C VAL A 71 11.13 -1.48 -1.78
N ILE A 72 11.06 -0.25 -2.25
CA ILE A 72 11.25 0.93 -1.40
C ILE A 72 9.88 1.33 -0.86
N VAL A 73 9.64 1.01 0.41
CA VAL A 73 8.37 1.36 1.09
C VAL A 73 8.50 2.74 1.72
N PHE A 74 7.72 3.70 1.23
CA PHE A 74 7.60 5.01 1.86
C PHE A 74 6.41 5.03 2.82
N LEU A 75 6.66 4.87 4.11
CA LEU A 75 5.63 5.04 5.14
C LEU A 75 5.53 6.52 5.53
N LYS A 76 4.50 7.21 5.03
CA LYS A 76 4.15 8.53 5.56
C LYS A 76 3.41 8.35 6.89
N ARG A 77 4.15 8.26 8.00
CA ARG A 77 3.56 8.55 9.31
C ARG A 77 3.22 10.02 9.34
N ALA A 78 2.02 10.38 9.80
CA ALA A 78 1.62 11.78 9.95
C ALA A 78 2.51 12.59 10.92
N SER A 79 3.57 12.01 11.53
CA SER A 79 4.44 12.74 12.47
C SER A 79 5.87 12.20 12.70
N ARG A 80 6.46 11.35 11.83
CA ARG A 80 7.89 11.00 11.94
C ARG A 80 8.40 10.23 10.72
N GLU A 81 9.31 10.84 9.96
CA GLU A 81 10.07 10.19 8.91
C GLU A 81 11.09 9.24 9.54
N LEU A 82 11.10 7.97 9.11
CA LEU A 82 12.19 7.03 9.35
C LEU A 82 12.57 6.45 7.99
N LEU A 83 13.74 6.85 7.50
CA LEU A 83 14.41 6.22 6.36
C LEU A 83 15.14 4.98 6.90
N LEU A 84 14.73 3.79 6.48
CA LEU A 84 15.52 2.58 6.63
C LEU A 84 16.17 2.31 5.28
N TYR A 85 17.51 2.20 5.28
CA TYR A 85 18.35 1.93 4.12
C TYR A 85 18.28 0.45 3.71
#